data_AF-A0A3R9QR26-F1
#
_entry.id   AF-A0A3R9QR26-F1
#
_cell.length_a   1.000
_cell.length_b   1.000
_cell.length_c   1.000
_cell.angle_alpha   90.00
_cell.angle_beta   90.00
_cell.angle_gamma   90.00
#
_symmetry.space_group_name_H-M   'P 1'
#
loop_
_entity.id
_entity.type
_entity.pdbx_description
1 polymer ?
#
loop_
_entity_poly.entity_id
_entity_poly.type
_entity_poly.pdbx_seq_one_letter_code
_entity_poly.pdbx_strand_id
1 'polypeptide(L)'
;MVKALRGSMRRLGVSRIDLYQIHWPSPIFPLKGALKALEGEVEEGRIGSIGVSNFSVKQLERARSYLSKVDIASNQIEYNLLKRGAEMDVIPYCLREGLSVIAYSRSGLE
;
A
#
# COMPACT_ATOMS: atom_id res chain seq x y z
N MET A 1 11.21 -8.18 3.65
CA MET A 1 9.89 -7.64 4.06
C MET A 1 9.48 -8.15 5.45
N VAL A 2 9.29 -9.46 5.65
CA VAL A 2 8.82 -10.05 6.93
C VAL A 2 9.63 -9.64 8.17
N LYS A 3 10.97 -9.56 8.07
CA LYS A 3 11.82 -9.08 9.17
C LYS A 3 11.46 -7.65 9.62
N ALA A 4 11.16 -6.76 8.67
CA ALA A 4 10.78 -5.38 8.96
C ALA A 4 9.39 -5.33 9.64
N LEU A 5 8.42 -6.09 9.11
CA LEU A 5 7.09 -6.26 9.70
C LEU A 5 7.14 -6.70 11.16
N ARG A 6 7.83 -7.82 11.44
CA ARG A 6 7.98 -8.33 12.82
C ARG A 6 8.70 -7.34 13.74
N GLY A 7 9.65 -6.58 13.17
CA GLY A 7 10.28 -5.45 13.84
C GLY A 7 9.28 -4.38 14.26
N SER A 8 8.39 -3.99 13.35
CA SER A 8 7.32 -3.01 13.62
C SER A 8 6.33 -3.52 14.64
N MET A 9 5.86 -4.77 14.52
CA MET A 9 4.95 -5.39 15.49
C MET A 9 5.52 -5.36 16.91
N ARG A 10 6.80 -5.73 17.08
CA ARG A 10 7.47 -5.69 18.38
C ARG A 10 7.57 -4.27 18.94
N ARG A 11 7.91 -3.27 18.11
CA ARG A 11 8.02 -1.87 18.56
C ARG A 11 6.65 -1.28 18.93
N LEU A 12 5.60 -1.66 18.21
CA LEU A 12 4.23 -1.21 18.46
C LEU A 12 3.56 -2.00 19.61
N GLY A 13 4.13 -3.13 20.03
CA GLY A 13 3.54 -3.98 21.08
C GLY A 13 2.25 -4.68 20.63
N VAL A 14 2.08 -4.92 19.32
CA VAL A 14 0.86 -5.50 18.75
C VAL A 14 1.11 -6.90 18.17
N SER A 15 0.12 -7.77 18.30
CA SER A 15 0.11 -9.11 17.69
C SER A 15 -0.38 -9.11 16.25
N ARG A 16 -1.04 -8.04 15.81
CA ARG A 16 -1.56 -7.84 14.45
C ARG A 16 -1.42 -6.37 14.04
N ILE A 17 -1.12 -6.12 12.77
CA ILE A 17 -1.20 -4.80 12.15
C ILE A 17 -2.40 -4.78 11.21
N ASP A 18 -3.34 -3.86 11.40
CA ASP A 18 -4.56 -3.82 10.58
C ASP A 18 -4.26 -3.53 9.11
N LEU A 19 -3.40 -2.56 8.83
CA LEU A 19 -2.97 -2.19 7.47
C LEU A 19 -1.44 -2.07 7.41
N TYR A 20 -0.79 -2.89 6.60
CA TYR A 20 0.65 -2.80 6.36
C TYR A 20 0.91 -2.28 4.94
N GLN A 21 1.65 -1.16 4.83
CA GLN A 21 1.84 -0.46 3.56
C GLN A 21 3.24 -0.66 2.98
N ILE A 22 3.34 -0.92 1.68
CA ILE A 22 4.59 -0.76 0.92
C ILE A 22 4.79 0.73 0.64
N HIS A 23 5.84 1.31 1.22
CA HIS A 23 5.99 2.77 1.29
C HIS A 23 6.24 3.47 -0.06
N TRP A 24 6.97 2.84 -0.98
CA TRP A 24 7.21 3.38 -2.33
C TRP A 24 7.40 2.25 -3.35
N PRO A 25 7.05 2.47 -4.62
CA PRO A 25 7.49 1.59 -5.69
C PRO A 25 9.03 1.64 -5.79
N SER A 26 9.67 0.47 -5.82
CA SER A 26 11.12 0.38 -5.95
C SER A 26 11.49 -0.25 -7.29
N PRO A 27 12.42 0.34 -8.06
CA PRO A 27 12.94 -0.28 -9.28
C PRO A 27 13.94 -1.40 -8.96
N ILE A 28 14.53 -1.41 -7.76
CA ILE A 28 15.60 -2.33 -7.38
C ILE A 28 15.04 -3.56 -6.65
N PHE A 29 13.99 -3.38 -5.84
CA PHE A 29 13.44 -4.47 -5.04
C PHE A 29 12.27 -5.18 -5.76
N PRO A 30 12.29 -6.52 -5.88
CA PRO A 30 11.22 -7.26 -6.55
C PRO A 30 9.87 -7.14 -5.82
N LEU A 31 8.97 -6.33 -6.38
CA LEU A 31 7.63 -6.09 -5.83
C LEU A 31 6.83 -7.38 -5.65
N LYS A 32 6.89 -8.30 -6.62
CA LYS A 32 6.17 -9.59 -6.59
C LYS A 32 6.50 -10.40 -5.34
N GLY A 33 7.79 -10.54 -5.02
CA GLY A 33 8.24 -11.29 -3.84
C GLY A 33 7.82 -10.63 -2.53
N ALA A 34 7.86 -9.29 -2.47
CA ALA A 34 7.40 -8.55 -1.31
C ALA A 34 5.90 -8.72 -1.06
N LEU A 35 5.08 -8.59 -2.11
CA LEU A 35 3.62 -8.76 -2.03
C LEU A 35 3.23 -10.19 -1.68
N LYS A 36 3.86 -11.21 -2.28
CA LYS A 36 3.61 -12.62 -1.93
C LYS A 36 3.96 -12.93 -0.48
N ALA A 37 5.05 -12.34 0.04
CA ALA A 37 5.38 -12.49 1.44
C ALA A 37 4.31 -11.83 2.35
N LEU A 38 3.83 -10.64 2.01
CA LEU A 38 2.77 -9.98 2.77
C LEU A 38 1.43 -10.71 2.67
N GLU A 39 1.11 -11.31 1.53
CA GLU A 39 -0.09 -12.15 1.36
C GLU A 39 -0.10 -13.32 2.35
N GLY A 40 1.03 -14.03 2.50
CA GLY A 40 1.15 -15.08 3.51
C GLY A 40 0.99 -14.56 4.94
N GLU A 41 1.48 -13.36 5.24
CA GLU A 41 1.31 -12.74 6.56
C GLU A 41 -0.14 -12.32 6.86
N VAL A 42 -0.96 -12.05 5.81
CA VAL A 42 -2.41 -11.87 5.95
C VAL A 42 -3.08 -13.20 6.27
N GLU A 43 -2.72 -14.27 5.56
CA GLU A 43 -3.25 -15.62 5.85
C GLU A 43 -2.91 -16.09 7.26
N GLU A 44 -1.71 -15.77 7.76
CA GLU A 44 -1.29 -16.07 9.13
C GLU A 44 -1.91 -15.12 10.19
N GLY A 45 -2.77 -14.19 9.78
CA GLY A 45 -3.51 -13.29 10.67
C GLY A 45 -2.67 -12.16 11.29
N ARG A 46 -1.39 -12.03 10.92
CA ARG A 46 -0.49 -10.99 11.45
C ARG A 46 -0.71 -9.63 10.80
N ILE A 47 -1.24 -9.61 9.59
CA ILE A 47 -1.67 -8.40 8.90
C ILE A 47 -3.16 -8.51 8.56
N GLY A 48 -3.93 -7.43 8.71
CA GLY A 48 -5.32 -7.37 8.27
C GLY A 48 -5.49 -7.10 6.78
N SER A 49 -4.71 -6.19 6.22
CA SER A 49 -4.78 -5.80 4.81
C SER A 49 -3.44 -5.24 4.31
N ILE A 50 -3.24 -5.34 2.99
CA ILE A 50 -2.04 -4.82 2.31
C ILE A 50 -2.39 -3.49 1.65
N GLY A 51 -1.63 -2.45 1.98
CA GLY A 51 -1.68 -1.17 1.27
C GLY A 51 -0.39 -0.89 0.50
N VAL A 52 -0.43 0.12 -0.34
CA VAL A 52 0.74 0.70 -0.99
C VAL A 52 0.72 2.21 -0.83
N SER A 53 1.85 2.86 -1.09
CA SER A 53 1.95 4.31 -1.08
C SER A 53 2.72 4.78 -2.30
N ASN A 54 2.21 5.82 -2.95
CA ASN A 54 2.79 6.47 -4.12
C ASN A 54 2.86 5.59 -5.37
N PHE A 55 1.90 4.70 -5.55
CA PHE A 55 1.81 3.86 -6.74
C PHE A 55 0.96 4.55 -7.82
N SER A 56 1.45 4.57 -9.05
CA SER A 56 0.65 4.92 -10.23
C SER A 56 -0.35 3.82 -10.58
N VAL A 57 -1.33 4.12 -11.45
CA VAL A 57 -2.32 3.14 -11.92
C VAL A 57 -1.66 1.87 -12.46
N LYS A 58 -0.67 2.02 -13.36
CA LYS A 58 0.07 0.88 -13.93
C LYS A 58 0.78 0.03 -12.87
N GLN A 59 1.29 0.69 -11.82
CA GLN A 59 1.95 -0.01 -10.71
C GLN A 59 0.92 -0.71 -9.81
N LEU A 60 -0.25 -0.13 -9.59
CA LEU A 60 -1.36 -0.77 -8.89
C LEU A 60 -1.84 -2.01 -9.62
N GLU A 61 -2.16 -1.92 -10.91
CA GLU A 61 -2.56 -3.07 -11.74
C GLU A 61 -1.54 -4.21 -11.65
N ARG A 62 -0.26 -3.87 -11.79
CA ARG A 62 0.84 -4.83 -11.67
C ARG A 62 0.93 -5.42 -10.26
N ALA A 63 0.80 -4.62 -9.21
CA ALA A 63 0.80 -5.10 -7.82
C ALA A 63 -0.34 -6.07 -7.56
N ARG A 64 -1.57 -5.72 -7.97
CA ARG A 64 -2.77 -6.55 -7.83
C ARG A 64 -2.60 -7.88 -8.56
N SER A 65 -2.02 -7.88 -9.76
CA SER A 65 -1.75 -9.11 -10.53
C SER A 65 -0.80 -10.10 -9.84
N TYR A 66 -0.06 -9.68 -8.81
CA TYR A 66 0.83 -10.55 -8.04
C TYR A 66 0.15 -11.20 -6.84
N LEU A 67 -0.98 -10.66 -6.39
CA LEU A 67 -1.78 -11.24 -5.33
C LEU A 67 -2.83 -12.18 -5.92
N SER A 68 -3.20 -13.22 -5.19
CA SER A 68 -4.15 -14.25 -5.62
C SER A 68 -5.21 -14.60 -4.57
N LYS A 69 -4.98 -14.21 -3.31
CA LYS A 69 -5.84 -14.54 -2.16
C LYS A 69 -6.46 -13.29 -1.53
N VAL A 70 -5.75 -12.17 -1.65
CA VAL A 70 -6.19 -10.85 -1.19
C VAL A 70 -5.96 -9.82 -2.28
N ASP A 71 -6.47 -8.63 -2.11
CA ASP A 71 -6.22 -7.51 -3.00
C ASP A 71 -5.49 -6.38 -2.26
N ILE A 72 -4.99 -5.39 -3.01
CA ILE A 72 -4.52 -4.13 -2.43
C ILE A 72 -5.73 -3.39 -1.85
N ALA A 73 -5.69 -3.05 -0.57
CA ALA A 73 -6.79 -2.38 0.12
C ALA A 73 -6.73 -0.86 -0.02
N SER A 74 -5.53 -0.29 -0.12
CA SER A 74 -5.35 1.16 -0.17
C SER A 74 -4.14 1.61 -0.98
N ASN A 75 -4.22 2.83 -1.50
CA ASN A 75 -3.08 3.60 -1.99
C ASN A 75 -2.98 4.92 -1.22
N GLN A 76 -1.91 5.10 -0.47
CA GLN A 76 -1.60 6.36 0.21
C GLN A 76 -0.84 7.28 -0.76
N ILE A 77 -1.34 8.48 -1.01
CA ILE A 77 -0.79 9.39 -2.03
C ILE A 77 -0.66 10.82 -1.53
N GLU A 78 0.25 11.58 -2.12
CA GLU A 78 0.30 13.02 -1.93
C GLU A 78 -0.93 13.64 -2.57
N TYR A 79 -1.76 14.30 -1.78
CA TYR A 79 -2.94 14.98 -2.29
C TYR A 79 -3.36 16.12 -1.36
N ASN A 80 -3.40 17.33 -1.92
CA ASN A 80 -3.82 18.55 -1.24
C ASN A 80 -4.26 19.60 -2.26
N LEU A 81 -4.67 20.78 -1.78
CA LEU A 81 -5.18 21.87 -2.63
C LEU A 81 -4.18 22.31 -3.72
N LEU A 82 -2.87 22.14 -3.50
CA LEU A 82 -1.81 22.49 -4.44
C LEU A 82 -1.36 21.29 -5.30
N LYS A 83 -1.54 20.07 -4.81
CA LYS A 83 -1.13 18.81 -5.44
C LYS A 83 -2.34 17.95 -5.77
N ARG A 84 -2.99 18.27 -6.90
CA ARG A 84 -4.25 17.64 -7.34
C ARG A 84 -4.10 16.67 -8.52
N GLY A 85 -2.86 16.39 -8.94
CA GLY A 85 -2.58 15.57 -10.13
C GLY A 85 -3.23 14.18 -10.08
N ALA A 86 -3.34 13.59 -8.89
CA ALA A 86 -3.97 12.27 -8.70
C ALA A 86 -5.48 12.23 -9.03
N GLU A 87 -6.17 13.37 -9.14
CA GLU A 87 -7.56 13.43 -9.60
C GLU A 87 -7.71 13.00 -11.06
N MET A 88 -6.64 13.12 -11.86
CA MET A 88 -6.69 12.77 -13.27
C MET A 88 -6.75 11.26 -13.51
N ASP A 89 -6.17 10.46 -12.62
CA ASP A 89 -5.97 9.03 -12.85
C ASP A 89 -6.11 8.16 -11.59
N VAL A 90 -5.24 8.34 -10.59
CA VAL A 90 -5.11 7.42 -9.46
C VAL A 90 -6.35 7.40 -8.58
N ILE A 91 -6.92 8.56 -8.26
CA ILE A 91 -8.15 8.64 -7.43
C ILE A 91 -9.33 7.99 -8.17
N PRO A 92 -9.67 8.36 -9.43
CA PRO A 92 -10.72 7.68 -10.19
C PRO A 92 -10.51 6.17 -10.32
N TYR A 93 -9.28 5.73 -10.57
CA TYR A 93 -8.94 4.31 -10.64
C TYR A 93 -9.22 3.62 -9.30
N CYS A 94 -8.72 4.15 -8.18
CA CYS A 94 -8.90 3.53 -6.87
C CYS A 94 -10.40 3.42 -6.52
N LEU A 95 -11.17 4.48 -6.74
CA LEU A 95 -12.62 4.48 -6.48
C LEU A 95 -13.36 3.43 -7.34
N ARG A 96 -13.06 3.34 -8.63
CA ARG A 96 -13.68 2.35 -9.53
C ARG A 96 -13.37 0.92 -9.13
N GLU A 97 -12.14 0.67 -8.71
CA GLU A 97 -11.64 -0.67 -8.39
C GLU A 97 -11.88 -1.08 -6.92
N GLY A 98 -12.50 -0.21 -6.11
CA GLY A 98 -12.79 -0.48 -4.69
C GLY A 98 -11.59 -0.32 -3.75
N LEU A 99 -10.53 0.37 -4.18
CA LEU A 99 -9.36 0.68 -3.36
C LEU A 99 -9.58 2.00 -2.59
N SER A 100 -9.20 2.02 -1.33
CA SER A 100 -9.23 3.24 -0.52
C SER A 100 -8.06 4.17 -0.86
N VAL A 101 -8.31 5.48 -0.87
CA VAL A 101 -7.26 6.50 -1.00
C VAL A 101 -6.98 7.12 0.37
N ILE A 102 -5.71 7.15 0.78
CA ILE A 102 -5.27 7.84 2.00
C ILE A 102 -4.42 9.03 1.58
N ALA A 103 -4.92 10.25 1.74
CA ALA A 103 -4.17 11.46 1.40
C ALA A 103 -3.15 11.82 2.48
N TYR A 104 -1.94 12.21 2.08
CA TYR A 104 -0.94 12.85 2.96
C TYR A 104 -0.50 14.23 2.42
N SER A 105 0.24 14.96 3.26
CA SER A 105 0.73 16.34 3.01
C SER A 105 -0.40 17.38 2.99
N ARG A 106 -0.93 17.74 4.17
CA ARG A 106 -2.07 18.67 4.30
C ARG A 106 -1.81 20.09 3.79
N SER A 107 -0.57 20.58 3.91
CA SER A 107 -0.26 22.01 3.75
C SER A 107 0.57 22.34 2.51
N GLY A 108 1.06 21.34 1.76
CA GLY A 108 1.94 21.56 0.60
C GLY A 108 3.32 22.18 0.93
N LEU A 109 3.70 22.23 2.20
CA LEU A 109 5.01 22.65 2.68
C LEU A 109 5.81 21.39 3.05
N GLU A 110 6.93 21.17 2.36
CA GLU A 110 7.97 20.20 2.72
C GLU A 110 9.03 20.85 3.60
#